data_AF-A0A3S1FKK0-F1
#
_entry.id   AF-A0A3S1FKK0-F1
#
_cell.length_a   1.000
_cell.length_b   1.000
_cell.length_c   1.000
_cell.angle_alpha   90.00
_cell.angle_beta   90.00
_cell.angle_gamma   90.00
#
_symmetry.space_group_name_H-M   'P 1'
#
loop_
_entity.id
_entity.type
_entity.pdbx_description
1 polymer ?
#
loop_
_entity_poly.entity_id
_entity_poly.type
_entity_poly.pdbx_seq_one_letter_code
_entity_poly.pdbx_strand_id
1 'polypeptide(L)' 'MTDDSNSARKDIDLLELTAHIVSAYVEKNRLPASGLADLIASVSASINALGKPAVPVAAP' A
#
# COMPACT_ATOMS: atom_id res chain seq x y z
N MET A 1 -0.23 -15.88 -31.69
CA MET A 1 0.35 -16.69 -30.60
C MET A 1 0.86 -15.71 -29.55
N THR A 2 0.25 -15.75 -28.36
CA THR A 2 0.65 -15.07 -27.11
C THR A 2 0.31 -13.59 -26.93
N ASP A 3 -0.86 -13.34 -26.35
CA ASP A 3 -1.11 -12.23 -25.40
C ASP A 3 -1.84 -12.82 -24.18
N ASP A 4 -1.12 -13.61 -23.38
CA ASP A 4 -1.57 -14.16 -22.10
C ASP A 4 -0.70 -13.57 -20.99
N SER A 5 -0.74 -12.24 -20.80
CA SER A 5 0.11 -11.56 -19.79
C SER A 5 -0.63 -10.98 -18.59
N ASN A 6 -1.94 -11.21 -18.43
CA ASN A 6 -2.72 -10.50 -17.40
C ASN A 6 -3.52 -11.37 -16.41
N SER A 7 -3.89 -12.60 -16.77
CA SER A 7 -4.85 -13.40 -15.97
C SER A 7 -4.28 -14.02 -14.69
N ALA A 8 -2.98 -13.87 -14.43
CA ALA A 8 -2.30 -14.35 -13.22
C ALA A 8 -2.03 -13.25 -12.18
N ARG A 9 -2.50 -12.01 -12.41
CA ARG A 9 -2.68 -11.06 -11.32
C ARG A 9 -3.82 -11.61 -10.47
N LYS A 10 -3.49 -12.46 -9.48
CA LYS A 10 -4.39 -12.67 -8.34
C LYS A 10 -4.90 -11.30 -7.96
N ASP A 11 -6.20 -11.06 -8.01
CA ASP A 11 -6.79 -9.78 -7.62
C ASP A 11 -6.16 -9.40 -6.28
N ILE A 12 -5.23 -8.44 -6.31
CA ILE A 12 -4.44 -8.09 -5.13
C ILE A 12 -5.40 -7.34 -4.26
N ASP A 13 -5.90 -8.00 -3.22
CA ASP A 13 -6.68 -7.32 -2.20
C ASP A 13 -5.76 -6.35 -1.46
N LEU A 14 -5.91 -5.07 -1.79
CA LEU A 14 -5.11 -3.99 -1.24
C LEU A 14 -5.33 -3.86 0.28
N LEU A 15 -6.50 -4.28 0.78
CA LEU A 15 -6.79 -4.27 2.21
C LEU A 15 -6.00 -5.36 2.93
N GLU A 16 -6.01 -6.60 2.42
CA GLU A 16 -5.20 -7.69 2.98
C GLU A 16 -3.70 -7.35 2.94
N LEU A 17 -3.22 -6.80 1.83
CA LEU A 17 -1.82 -6.40 1.69
C LEU A 17 -1.44 -5.32 2.72
N THR A 18 -2.29 -4.30 2.90
CA THR A 18 -2.08 -3.26 3.91
C THR A 18 -2.05 -3.86 5.31
N ALA A 19 -2.99 -4.75 5.63
CA ALA A 19 -3.07 -5.40 6.93
C ALA A 19 -1.83 -6.25 7.23
N HIS A 20 -1.34 -7.02 6.25
CA HIS A 20 -0.12 -7.81 6.39
C HIS A 20 1.11 -6.94 6.65
N ILE A 21 1.27 -5.84 5.92
CA ILE A 21 2.41 -4.92 6.07
C ILE A 21 2.39 -4.25 7.44
N VAL A 22 1.24 -3.71 7.85
CA VAL A 22 1.10 -3.03 9.15
C VAL A 22 1.30 -4.01 10.30
N SER A 23 0.77 -5.23 10.20
CA SER A 23 0.94 -6.27 11.24
C SER A 23 2.40 -6.62 11.45
N ALA A 24 3.15 -6.85 10.37
CA ALA A 24 4.59 -7.12 10.44
C ALA A 24 5.37 -5.94 11.04
N TYR A 25 4.98 -4.71 10.71
CA TYR A 25 5.62 -3.51 11.24
C TYR A 25 5.33 -3.33 12.75
N VAL A 26 4.11 -3.54 13.21
CA VAL A 26 3.74 -3.47 14.63
C VAL A 26 4.36 -4.60 15.45
N GLU A 27 4.46 -5.81 14.89
CA GLU A 27 5.11 -6.93 15.57
C GLU A 27 6.59 -6.64 15.85
N LYS A 28 7.28 -6.01 14.89
CA LYS A 28 8.71 -5.71 14.99
C LYS A 28 9.03 -4.38 15.66
N ASN A 29 8.05 -3.49 15.80
CA ASN A 29 8.25 -2.15 16.37
C ASN A 29 7.25 -1.90 17.50
N ARG A 30 7.74 -1.59 18.70
CA ARG A 30 6.90 -1.17 19.85
C ARG A 30 6.26 0.18 19.53
N LEU A 31 5.12 0.16 18.86
CA LEU A 31 4.37 1.35 18.49
C LEU A 31 3.30 1.67 19.54
N PRO A 32 3.16 2.93 19.94
CA PRO A 32 2.01 3.35 20.73
C PRO A 32 0.73 3.21 19.90
N ALA A 33 -0.35 2.74 20.52
CA ALA A 33 -1.63 2.50 19.84
C ALA A 33 -2.19 3.75 19.13
N SER A 34 -1.84 4.95 19.62
CA SER A 34 -2.21 6.23 19.01
C SER A 34 -1.62 6.46 17.62
N GLY A 35 -0.48 5.85 17.28
CA GLY A 35 0.17 6.00 15.97
C GLY A 35 -0.29 5.00 14.90
N LEU A 36 -1.11 4.01 15.29
CA LEU A 36 -1.45 2.90 14.39
C LEU A 36 -2.36 3.34 13.23
N ALA A 37 -3.36 4.19 13.52
CA ALA A 37 -4.30 4.65 12.50
C ALA A 37 -3.60 5.48 11.41
N ASP A 38 -2.67 6.34 11.80
CA ASP A 38 -1.87 7.16 10.89
C ASP A 38 -0.98 6.30 9.99
N LEU A 39 -0.32 5.27 10.57
CA LEU A 39 0.48 4.32 9.82
C LEU A 39 -0.35 3.57 8.77
N ILE A 40 -1.54 3.08 9.15
CA ILE A 40 -2.45 2.38 8.21
C ILE A 40 -2.86 3.31 7.06
N ALA A 41 -3.24 4.55 7.38
CA ALA A 41 -3.60 5.56 6.38
C ALA A 41 -2.42 5.85 5.43
N SER A 42 -1.21 5.99 5.96
CA SER A 42 0.00 6.23 5.16
C SER A 42 0.32 5.05 4.23
N VAL A 43 0.28 3.82 4.74
CA VAL A 43 0.60 2.62 3.96
C VAL A 43 -0.45 2.39 2.87
N SER A 44 -1.74 2.46 3.21
CA SER A 44 -2.83 2.32 2.24
C SER A 44 -2.79 3.40 1.15
N ALA A 45 -2.54 4.65 1.51
CA ALA A 45 -2.40 5.74 0.55
C ALA A 45 -1.20 5.52 -0.38
N SER A 46 -0.07 5.07 0.17
CA SER A 46 1.14 4.79 -0.61
C SER A 46 0.90 3.66 -1.61
N ILE A 47 0.29 2.55 -1.18
CA ILE A 47 -0.04 1.41 -2.06
C ILE A 47 -1.05 1.84 -3.14
N ASN A 48 -2.07 2.61 -2.77
CA ASN A 48 -3.06 3.12 -3.72
C ASN A 48 -2.47 4.19 -4.67
N ALA A 49 -1.34 4.80 -4.34
CA ALA A 49 -0.61 5.70 -5.22
C ALA A 49 0.33 4.95 -6.20
N LEU A 50 0.66 3.68 -5.94
CA LEU A 50 1.51 2.89 -6.84
C LEU A 50 0.83 2.72 -8.20
N GLY A 51 1.56 3.03 -9.27
CA GLY A 51 1.05 2.99 -10.65
C GLY A 51 0.22 4.21 -11.06
N LYS A 52 -0.02 5.16 -10.16
CA LYS A 52 -0.59 6.47 -10.52
C LYS A 52 0.54 7.42 -10.88
N PRO A 53 0.38 8.25 -11.93
CA PRO A 53 1.34 9.32 -12.22
C PRO A 53 1.48 10.22 -10.99
N ALA A 54 2.72 10.53 -10.61
CA ALA A 54 2.94 11.51 -9.56
C ALA A 54 2.28 12.83 -9.97
N VAL A 55 1.48 13.42 -9.08
CA VAL A 55 0.89 14.74 -9.32
C VAL A 55 2.05 15.71 -9.47
N PRO A 56 2.20 16.41 -10.62
CA PRO A 56 3.25 17.39 -10.78
C PRO A 56 3.11 18.44 -9.70
N VAL A 57 4.14 18.61 -8.87
CA VAL A 57 4.20 19.72 -7.93
C VAL A 57 4.39 20.99 -8.75
N ALA A 58 3.38 21.85 -8.80
CA ALA A 58 3.51 23.15 -9.43
C ALA A 58 4.57 23.93 -8.64
N ALA A 59 5.67 24.28 -9.32
CA ALA A 59 6.72 25.10 -8.74
C ALA A 59 6.15 26.48 -8.36
N PRO A 60 6.55 27.06 -7.21
CA PRO A 60 6.12 28.39 -6.79
C PRO A 60 6.65 29.50 -7.70
#